data_AF-A0A976D2W4-F1
#
_entry.id   AF-A0A976D2W4-F1
#
_cell.length_a   1.000
_cell.length_b   1.000
_cell.length_c   1.000
_cell.angle_alpha   90.00
_cell.angle_beta   90.00
_cell.angle_gamma   90.00
#
_symmetry.space_group_name_H-M   'P 1'
#
loop_
_entity.id
_entity.type
_entity.pdbx_description
1 polymer ?
#
loop_
_entity_poly.entity_id
_entity_poly.type
_entity_poly.pdbx_seq_one_letter_code
_entity_poly.pdbx_strand_id
1 'polypeptide(L)' 'MKAEQIILGIDPGTQVMGFAVLAIQQGKPHLVEMGAVKLTKEKDI' A
#
# COMPACT_ATOMS: atom_id res chain seq x y z
N MET A 1 16.35 -18.70 5.46
CA MET A 1 15.62 -17.64 6.18
C MET A 1 14.27 -17.49 5.52
N LYS A 2 13.17 -17.44 6.27
CA LYS A 2 11.84 -17.27 5.68
C LYS A 2 11.74 -15.82 5.19
N ALA A 3 11.35 -15.61 3.93
CA ALA A 3 11.12 -14.25 3.43
C ALA A 3 10.05 -13.57 4.29
N GLU A 4 10.26 -12.30 4.62
CA GLU A 4 9.28 -11.51 5.35
C GLU A 4 8.01 -11.38 4.49
N GLN A 5 6.86 -11.73 5.06
CA GLN A 5 5.60 -11.67 4.33
C GLN A 5 5.02 -10.25 4.45
N ILE A 6 4.96 -9.56 3.32
CA ILE A 6 4.41 -8.21 3.21
C ILE A 6 3.08 -8.26 2.46
N ILE A 7 2.11 -7.46 2.91
CA ILE A 7 0.80 -7.27 2.28
C ILE A 7 0.71 -5.81 1.85
N LEU A 8 0.34 -5.60 0.58
CA LEU A 8 -0.02 -4.28 0.06
C LEU A 8 -1.54 -4.22 -0.12
N GLY A 9 -2.21 -3.43 0.71
CA GLY A 9 -3.62 -3.08 0.54
C GLY A 9 -3.74 -1.83 -0.31
N ILE A 10 -4.63 -1.87 -1.31
CA ILE A 10 -4.93 -0.74 -2.21
C ILE A 10 -6.43 -0.44 -2.13
N ASP A 11 -6.78 0.82 -1.94
CA ASP A 11 -8.14 1.33 -2.03
C ASP A 11 -8.24 2.30 -3.23
N PRO A 12 -8.73 1.84 -4.39
CA PRO A 12 -8.72 2.62 -5.61
C PRO A 12 -9.76 3.74 -5.58
N GLY A 13 -9.35 4.94 -6.01
CA GLY A 13 -10.24 6.06 -6.30
C GLY A 13 -9.81 6.76 -7.59
N THR A 14 -10.71 7.55 -8.18
CA THR A 14 -10.48 8.17 -9.50
C THR A 14 -9.40 9.25 -9.49
N GLN A 15 -9.22 9.94 -8.38
CA GLN A 15 -8.26 11.06 -8.22
C GLN A 15 -7.29 10.87 -7.05
N VAL A 16 -7.65 10.01 -6.10
CA VAL A 16 -6.87 9.69 -4.91
C VAL A 16 -6.99 8.19 -4.68
N MET A 17 -5.86 7.51 -4.48
CA MET A 17 -5.80 6.07 -4.18
C MET A 17 -5.16 5.88 -2.81
N GLY A 18 -5.88 5.23 -1.90
CA GLY A 18 -5.34 4.85 -0.59
C GLY A 18 -4.44 3.61 -0.72
N PHE A 19 -3.41 3.53 0.14
CA PHE A 19 -2.63 2.31 0.29
C PHE A 19 -2.21 2.08 1.73
N ALA A 20 -1.99 0.81 2.07
CA ALA A 20 -1.37 0.41 3.33
C ALA A 20 -0.40 -0.76 3.09
N VAL A 21 0.76 -0.70 3.73
CA VAL A 21 1.76 -1.77 3.75
C VAL A 21 1.74 -2.41 5.13
N LEU A 22 1.53 -3.72 5.17
CA LEU A 22 1.52 -4.50 6.40
C LEU A 22 2.61 -5.57 6.37
N ALA A 23 3.37 -5.71 7.45
CA ALA A 23 4.27 -6.83 7.66
C ALA A 23 3.59 -7.89 8.53
N ILE A 24 3.75 -9.17 8.18
CA ILE A 24 3.27 -10.28 9.01
C ILE A 24 4.39 -10.73 9.94
N GLN A 25 4.28 -10.34 11.21
CA GLN A 25 5.20 -10.73 12.27
C GLN A 25 4.47 -11.64 13.24
N GLN A 26 5.02 -12.84 13.48
CA GLN A 26 4.41 -13.86 14.35
C GLN A 26 2.95 -14.19 13.99
N GLY A 27 2.63 -14.19 12.69
CA GLY A 27 1.27 -14.44 12.19
C GLY A 27 0.29 -13.29 12.40
N LYS A 28 0.74 -12.13 12.88
CA LYS A 28 -0.08 -10.94 13.08
C LYS A 28 0.33 -9.81 12.13
N PRO A 29 -0.63 -9.11 11.52
CA PRO A 29 -0.34 -7.94 10.70
C PRO A 29 0.10 -6.75 11.56
N HIS A 30 1.15 -6.06 11.12
CA HIS A 30 1.66 -4.83 11.70
C HIS A 30 1.75 -3.77 10.63
N LEU A 31 1.27 -2.56 10.92
CA LEU A 31 1.32 -1.45 9.99
C LEU A 31 2.76 -0.98 9.82
N VAL A 32 3.24 -0.98 8.58
CA VAL A 32 4.52 -0.39 8.19
C VAL A 32 4.31 1.05 7.76
N GLU A 33 3.39 1.27 6.83
CA GLU A 33 3.07 2.58 6.29
C GLU A 33 1.63 2.60 5.77
N MET A 34 0.98 3.75 5.84
CA MET A 34 -0.26 4.02 5.12
C MET A 34 -0.21 5.42 4.54
N GLY A 35 -0.87 5.60 3.41
CA GLY A 35 -0.92 6.88 2.74
C GLY A 35 -2.00 6.94 1.67
N ALA A 36 -2.05 8.08 1.01
CA ALA A 36 -2.89 8.28 -0.15
C ALA A 36 -2.07 8.95 -1.25
N VAL A 37 -2.16 8.39 -2.46
CA VAL A 37 -1.51 8.93 -3.65
C VAL A 37 -2.54 9.74 -4.43
N LYS A 38 -2.23 11.00 -4.72
CA LYS A 38 -3.05 11.81 -5.61
C LYS A 38 -2.70 11.46 -7.05
N LEU A 39 -3.62 10.81 -7.74
CA LEU A 39 -3.51 10.49 -9.15
C LEU A 39 -3.88 11.75 -9.95
N THR A 40 -2.94 12.69 -10.03
CA THR A 40 -3.06 13.77 -11.00
C THR A 40 -2.92 13.17 -12.40
N LYS A 41 -3.65 13.73 -13.38
CA LYS A 41 -3.41 13.40 -14.78
C LYS A 41 -1.96 13.78 -15.12
N GLU A 42 -1.06 12.81 -15.10
CA GLU A 42 0.14 12.89 -15.93
C GLU A 42 -0.38 13.10 -17.36
N LYS A 43 0.05 14.17 -18.01
CA LYS A 43 -0.13 14.24 -19.46
C LYS A 43 0.70 13.08 -20.01
N ASP A 44 0.04 12.10 -20.63
CA ASP A 44 0.75 11.18 -21.52
C ASP A 44 1.52 12.08 -22.51
N ILE A 45 2.85 12.09 -22.39
CA ILE A 45 3.75 12.81 -23.29
C ILE A 45 3.83 12.04 -24.61
#